data_AF-A0A348VDP9-F1
#
_entry.id   AF-A0A348VDP9-F1
#
_cell.length_a   1.000
_cell.length_b   1.000
_cell.length_c   1.000
_cell.angle_alpha   90.00
_cell.angle_beta   90.00
_cell.angle_gamma   90.00
#
_symmetry.space_group_name_H-M   'P 1'
#
loop_
_entity.id
_entity.type
_entity.pdbx_description
1 polymer ?
#
loop_
_entity_poly.entity_id
_entity_poly.type
_entity_poly.pdbx_seq_one_letter_code
_entity_poly.pdbx_strand_id
1 'polypeptide(L)'
;NNLWRAVVVGLVVALVAAVVSTPLNVIFWGGQTGNVWGDALYAYLIAHGVPVWLSSFLDELVVDLPDKVATVIIAFLIFASLPKRLIQMYEGEEEALEKLD
;
A
#
# COMPACT_ATOMS: atom_id res chain seq x y z
N ASN A 1 7.78 16.88 11.50
CA ASN A 1 7.81 17.03 10.02
C ASN A 1 8.07 15.65 9.42
N ASN A 2 7.06 14.77 9.44
CA ASN A 2 7.24 13.31 9.23
C ASN A 2 6.60 12.83 7.93
N LEU A 3 6.07 13.75 7.11
CA LEU A 3 5.30 13.43 5.91
C LEU A 3 6.15 12.69 4.86
N TRP A 4 7.40 13.13 4.65
CA TRP A 4 8.31 12.47 3.71
C TRP A 4 8.65 11.04 4.14
N ARG A 5 8.76 10.77 5.45
CA ARG A 5 8.98 9.41 5.98
C ARG A 5 7.75 8.53 5.73
N ALA A 6 6.56 9.06 5.93
CA ALA A 6 5.31 8.35 5.65
C ALA A 6 5.17 7.99 4.16
N VAL A 7 5.57 8.90 3.27
CA VAL A 7 5.61 8.63 1.82
C VAL A 7 6.61 7.53 1.49
N VAL A 8 7.83 7.58 2.04
CA VAL A 8 8.85 6.54 1.82
C VAL A 8 8.38 5.17 2.32
N VAL A 9 7.76 5.12 3.51
CA VAL A 9 7.18 3.87 4.04
C VAL A 9 6.06 3.38 3.13
N GLY A 10 5.17 4.25 2.67
CA GLY A 10 4.10 3.89 1.74
C GLY A 10 4.64 3.31 0.42
N LEU A 11 5.71 3.89 -0.13
CA LEU A 11 6.37 3.37 -1.33
C LEU A 11 7.01 2.00 -1.11
N VAL A 12 7.69 1.80 0.02
CA VAL A 12 8.27 0.49 0.36
C VAL A 12 7.16 -0.56 0.53
N VAL A 13 6.07 -0.21 1.22
CA VAL A 13 4.92 -1.10 1.39
C VAL A 13 4.30 -1.46 0.05
N ALA A 14 4.11 -0.49 -0.85
CA ALA A 14 3.58 -0.74 -2.20
C ALA A 14 4.50 -1.66 -3.03
N LEU A 15 5.82 -1.48 -2.93
CA LEU A 15 6.79 -2.36 -3.59
C LEU A 15 6.75 -3.79 -3.04
N VAL A 16 6.72 -3.94 -1.73
CA VAL A 16 6.63 -5.26 -1.08
C VAL A 16 5.31 -5.94 -1.43
N ALA A 17 4.20 -5.20 -1.39
CA ALA A 17 2.89 -5.68 -1.78
C ALA A 17 2.92 -6.17 -3.25
N ALA A 18 3.43 -5.36 -4.17
CA ALA A 18 3.54 -5.74 -5.58
C ALA A 18 4.37 -7.01 -5.79
N VAL A 19 5.53 -7.14 -5.13
CA VAL A 19 6.40 -8.33 -5.24
C VAL A 19 5.73 -9.59 -4.71
N VAL A 20 4.97 -9.50 -3.61
CA VAL A 20 4.27 -10.65 -3.01
C VAL A 20 2.99 -11.00 -3.78
N SER A 21 2.29 -10.00 -4.29
CA SER A 21 1.02 -10.15 -5.00
C SER A 21 1.22 -10.69 -6.43
N THR A 22 2.24 -10.22 -7.15
CA THR A 22 2.56 -10.69 -8.52
C THR A 22 2.56 -12.21 -8.68
N PRO A 23 3.27 -13.03 -7.89
CA PRO A 23 3.23 -14.48 -8.03
C PRO A 23 1.83 -15.07 -7.76
N LEU A 24 1.06 -14.49 -6.84
CA LEU A 24 -0.32 -14.91 -6.59
C LEU A 24 -1.20 -14.59 -7.80
N ASN A 25 -1.09 -13.38 -8.35
CA ASN A 25 -1.80 -12.94 -9.56
C ASN A 25 -1.49 -13.83 -10.76
N VAL A 26 -0.23 -14.20 -10.96
CA VAL A 26 0.18 -15.12 -12.03
C VAL A 26 -0.39 -16.54 -11.83
N ILE A 27 -0.35 -17.08 -10.60
CA ILE A 27 -0.80 -18.45 -10.32
C ILE A 27 -2.32 -18.60 -10.39
N PHE A 28 -3.06 -17.66 -9.82
CA PHE A 28 -4.52 -17.79 -9.63
C PHE A 28 -5.35 -17.02 -10.67
N TRP A 29 -4.81 -15.93 -11.23
CA TRP A 29 -5.53 -15.02 -12.15
C TRP A 29 -4.83 -14.85 -13.50
N GLY A 30 -3.82 -15.67 -13.81
CA GLY A 30 -3.11 -15.61 -15.08
C GLY A 30 -2.36 -14.29 -15.32
N GLY A 31 -2.07 -13.54 -14.24
CA GLY A 31 -1.30 -12.30 -14.24
C GLY A 31 -2.11 -11.03 -14.04
N GLN A 32 -3.44 -11.10 -14.09
CA GLN A 32 -4.34 -9.97 -13.86
C GLN A 32 -4.54 -9.69 -12.36
N THR A 33 -4.83 -8.44 -12.03
CA THR A 33 -5.07 -7.98 -10.65
C THR A 33 -6.57 -7.88 -10.31
N GLY A 34 -7.42 -7.89 -11.33
CA GLY A 34 -8.87 -7.69 -11.17
C GLY A 34 -9.27 -6.22 -11.04
N ASN A 35 -8.30 -5.31 -11.19
CA ASN A 35 -8.55 -3.87 -11.24
C ASN A 35 -8.73 -3.41 -12.70
N VAL A 36 -9.79 -2.64 -12.98
CA VAL A 36 -10.16 -2.25 -14.36
C VAL A 36 -9.04 -1.52 -15.12
N TRP A 37 -8.32 -0.58 -14.47
CA TRP A 37 -7.25 0.16 -15.16
C TRP A 37 -5.90 -0.54 -15.09
N GLY A 38 -5.67 -1.31 -14.02
CA GLY A 38 -4.51 -2.19 -13.92
C GLY A 38 -4.52 -3.28 -15.00
N ASP A 39 -5.64 -4.00 -15.13
CA ASP A 39 -5.84 -5.04 -16.13
C ASP A 39 -5.81 -4.47 -17.57
N ALA A 40 -6.22 -3.21 -17.75
CA ALA A 40 -6.09 -2.52 -19.03
C ALA A 40 -4.61 -2.29 -19.40
N LEU A 41 -3.77 -1.91 -18.43
CA LEU A 41 -2.32 -1.83 -18.62
C LEU A 41 -1.72 -3.22 -18.87
N TYR A 42 -2.12 -4.23 -18.09
CA TYR A 42 -1.70 -5.61 -18.31
C TYR A 42 -1.98 -6.08 -19.73
N ALA A 43 -3.21 -5.92 -20.20
CA ALA A 43 -3.62 -6.31 -21.55
C ALA A 43 -2.81 -5.58 -22.63
N TYR A 44 -2.56 -4.27 -22.43
CA TYR A 44 -1.71 -3.49 -23.32
C TYR A 44 -0.26 -4.03 -23.38
N LEU A 45 0.33 -4.36 -22.22
CA LEU A 45 1.70 -4.87 -22.13
C LEU A 45 1.83 -6.26 -22.77
N ILE A 46 0.88 -7.16 -22.52
CA ILE A 46 0.83 -8.48 -23.15
C ILE A 46 0.69 -8.35 -24.67
N ALA A 47 -0.15 -7.43 -25.17
CA ALA A 47 -0.29 -7.18 -26.61
C ALA A 47 1.01 -6.70 -27.28
N HIS A 48 1.90 -6.06 -26.52
CA HIS A 48 3.23 -5.62 -26.98
C HIS A 48 4.34 -6.65 -26.72
N GLY A 49 4.00 -7.88 -26.31
CA GLY A 49 4.95 -8.97 -26.11
C GLY A 49 5.75 -8.89 -24.81
N VAL A 50 5.32 -8.06 -23.85
CA VAL A 50 5.94 -8.01 -22.52
C VAL A 50 5.63 -9.30 -21.75
N PRO A 51 6.59 -9.92 -21.05
CA PRO A 51 6.36 -11.15 -20.30
C PRO A 51 5.29 -10.99 -19.22
N VAL A 52 4.47 -12.02 -19.01
CA VAL A 52 3.39 -12.08 -18.01
C VAL A 52 3.83 -11.60 -16.63
N TRP A 53 5.01 -12.03 -16.18
CA TRP A 53 5.56 -11.63 -14.88
C TRP A 53 5.78 -10.12 -14.75
N LEU A 54 6.33 -9.48 -15.79
CA LEU A 54 6.58 -8.05 -15.78
C LEU A 54 5.28 -7.26 -15.97
N SER A 55 4.39 -7.75 -16.84
CA SER A 55 3.07 -7.16 -17.05
C SER A 55 2.24 -7.18 -15.77
N SER A 56 2.23 -8.32 -15.07
CA SER A 56 1.51 -8.49 -13.80
C SER A 56 2.08 -7.63 -12.67
N PHE A 57 3.40 -7.49 -12.61
CA PHE A 57 4.05 -6.59 -11.65
C PHE A 57 3.71 -5.12 -11.90
N LEU A 58 3.71 -4.67 -13.16
CA LEU A 58 3.40 -3.28 -13.51
C LEU A 58 1.92 -2.94 -13.33
N ASP A 59 1.04 -3.88 -13.65
CA ASP A 59 -0.40 -3.82 -13.33
C ASP A 59 -0.60 -3.58 -11.83
N GLU A 60 -0.07 -4.47 -10.98
CA GLU A 60 -0.18 -4.38 -9.52
C GLU A 60 0.41 -3.06 -8.98
N LEU A 61 1.58 -2.65 -9.48
CA LEU A 61 2.25 -1.43 -9.04
C LEU A 61 1.43 -0.16 -9.34
N VAL A 62 0.77 -0.11 -10.50
CA VAL A 62 -0.06 1.04 -10.90
C VAL A 62 -1.35 1.13 -10.07
N VAL A 63 -1.82 0.01 -9.52
CA VAL A 63 -2.99 -0.04 -8.63
C VAL A 63 -2.60 0.30 -7.19
N ASP A 64 -1.52 -0.32 -6.68
CA ASP A 64 -1.11 -0.22 -5.28
C ASP A 64 -0.50 1.14 -4.93
N LEU A 65 0.25 1.77 -5.85
CA LEU A 65 0.89 3.06 -5.56
C LEU A 65 -0.14 4.16 -5.23
N PRO A 66 -1.18 4.41 -6.06
CA PRO A 66 -2.23 5.37 -5.71
C PRO A 66 -3.00 4.98 -4.44
N ASP A 67 -3.35 3.70 -4.27
CA ASP A 67 -4.10 3.20 -3.11
C ASP A 67 -3.36 3.45 -1.80
N LYS A 68 -2.07 3.07 -1.73
CA LYS A 68 -1.27 3.21 -0.51
C LYS A 68 -0.96 4.67 -0.19
N VAL A 69 -0.74 5.51 -1.21
CA VAL A 69 -0.58 6.96 -1.00
C VAL A 69 -1.86 7.58 -0.46
N ALA A 70 -3.02 7.27 -1.05
CA ALA A 70 -4.32 7.75 -0.58
C ALA A 70 -4.60 7.29 0.86
N THR A 71 -4.32 6.02 1.16
CA THR A 71 -4.48 5.42 2.49
C THR A 71 -3.66 6.17 3.55
N VAL A 72 -2.39 6.47 3.28
CA VAL A 72 -1.52 7.21 4.20
C VAL A 72 -2.01 8.65 4.42
N ILE A 73 -2.47 9.33 3.36
CA ILE A 73 -3.03 10.69 3.47
C ILE A 73 -4.29 10.68 4.33
N ILE A 74 -5.21 9.74 4.08
CA ILE A 74 -6.46 9.61 4.85
C ILE A 74 -6.14 9.31 6.32
N ALA A 75 -5.22 8.37 6.58
CA ALA A 75 -4.79 8.06 7.94
C ALA A 75 -4.21 9.29 8.67
N PHE A 76 -3.40 10.09 7.97
CA PHE A 76 -2.86 11.34 8.52
C PHE A 76 -3.97 12.35 8.84
N LEU A 77 -4.97 12.52 7.96
CA LEU A 77 -6.10 13.43 8.18
C LEU A 77 -6.96 13.00 9.38
N ILE A 78 -7.21 11.70 9.52
CA ILE A 78 -7.92 11.14 10.68
C ILE A 78 -7.14 11.46 11.95
N PHE A 79 -5.83 11.15 11.98
CA PHE A 79 -4.98 11.41 13.14
C PHE A 79 -4.95 12.91 13.50
N ALA A 80 -4.82 13.79 12.51
CA ALA A 80 -4.83 15.23 12.72
C ALA A 80 -6.18 15.76 13.23
N SER A 81 -7.28 15.06 12.94
CA SER A 81 -8.63 15.42 13.36
C SER A 81 -9.00 14.88 14.76
N LEU A 82 -8.19 14.00 15.35
CA LEU A 82 -8.48 13.42 16.66
C LEU A 82 -8.32 14.45 17.79
N PRO A 83 -9.30 14.55 18.72
CA PRO A 83 -9.18 15.42 19.88
C PRO A 83 -8.08 14.92 20.84
N LYS A 84 -7.27 15.86 21.34
CA LYS A 84 -6.10 15.60 22.22
C LYS A 84 -6.41 14.70 23.43
N ARG A 85 -7.67 14.69 23.90
CA ARG A 85 -8.14 13.84 25.00
C ARG A 85 -8.01 12.34 24.70
N LEU A 86 -8.22 11.92 23.45
CA LEU A 86 -8.09 10.51 23.05
C LEU A 86 -6.62 10.09 22.91
N ILE A 87 -5.77 11.00 22.42
CA ILE A 87 -4.33 10.76 22.28
C ILE A 87 -3.68 10.59 23.66
N GLN A 88 -4.05 11.45 24.63
CA GLN A 88 -3.55 11.36 26.00
C GLN A 88 -3.95 10.08 26.74
N MET A 89 -5.08 9.46 26.39
CA MET A 89 -5.49 8.17 26.99
C MET A 89 -4.58 7.02 26.55
N TYR A 90 -4.12 7.03 25.29
CA TYR A 90 -3.19 6.02 24.78
C TYR A 90 -1.77 6.21 25.33
N GLU A 91 -1.28 7.46 25.42
CA GLU A 91 0.05 7.75 26.01
C GLU A 91 0.12 7.37 27.50
N GLY A 92 -0.97 7.54 28.25
CA GLY A 92 -1.04 7.14 29.66
C GLY A 92 -1.04 5.63 29.90
N GLU A 93 -1.48 4.84 28.92
CA GLU A 93 -1.49 3.37 28.99
C GLU A 93 -0.10 2.78 28.67
N GLU A 94 0.61 3.38 27.72
CA GLU A 94 1.99 3.01 27.36
C GLU A 94 2.97 3.27 28.52
N GLU A 95 2.88 4.43 29.19
CA GLU A 95 3.66 4.73 30.40
C GLU A 95 3.33 3.82 31.59
N ALA A 96 2.09 3.31 31.66
CA ALA A 96 1.67 2.40 32.72
C ALA A 96 2.22 0.98 32.49
N LEU A 97 2.27 0.53 31.23
CA LEU A 97 2.87 -0.74 30.85
C LEU A 97 4.39 -0.74 31.06
N GLU A 98 5.07 0.35 30.69
CA GLU A 98 6.54 0.48 30.85
C GLU A 98 6.99 0.53 32.32
N LYS A 99 6.10 0.90 33.26
CA LYS A 99 6.38 0.86 34.70
C LYS A 99 6.13 -0.50 35.35
N LEU A 100 5.53 -1.43 34.62
CA LEU A 100 5.20 -2.79 35.09
C LEU A 100 6.22 -3.85 34.63
N ASP A 101 7.05 -3.52 33.64
CA ASP A 101 8.23 -4.30 33.20
C ASP A 101 9.52 -3.85 33.93
#